data_AF-A0A932GGK4-F1
#
_entry.id   AF-A0A932GGK4-F1
#
_cell.length_a   1.000
_cell.length_b   1.000
_cell.length_c   1.000
_cell.angle_alpha   90.00
_cell.angle_beta   90.00
_cell.angle_gamma   90.00
#
_symmetry.space_group_name_H-M   'P 1'
#
loop_
_entity.id
_entity.type
_entity.pdbx_description
1 polymer ?
#
loop_
_entity_poly.entity_id
_entity_poly.type
_entity_poly.pdbx_seq_one_letter_code
_entity_poly.pdbx_strand_id
1 'polypeptide(L)'
;TQLFFDNEDFYRYVDDLKKIGVRAPIVPGILPVQSAAQVRRFTAICGARIPPRLERLLAKVEEDDEGASRLGIDYATEQGEGLLSFGVPGIHFYSLNKSRSVKAIFENLRL
;
A
#
# COMPACT_ATOMS: atom_id res chain seq x y z
N THR A 1 1.23 6.42 -8.42
CA THR A 1 1.00 5.17 -9.18
C THR A 1 -0.38 4.63 -8.82
N GLN A 2 -0.81 3.51 -9.40
CA GLN A 2 -1.88 2.68 -8.81
C GLN A 2 -1.39 2.03 -7.51
N LEU A 3 -2.31 1.43 -6.74
CA LEU A 3 -2.02 0.63 -5.55
C LEU A 3 -1.14 -0.59 -5.84
N PHE A 4 -0.32 -0.95 -4.86
CA PHE A 4 0.51 -2.14 -4.82
C PHE A 4 0.75 -2.57 -3.36
N PHE A 5 1.03 -3.86 -3.15
CA PHE A 5 1.27 -4.42 -1.81
C PHE A 5 2.68 -4.97 -1.63
N ASP A 6 3.54 -4.84 -2.65
CA ASP A 6 4.94 -5.24 -2.63
C ASP A 6 5.78 -4.07 -3.15
N ASN A 7 6.67 -3.54 -2.31
CA ASN A 7 7.47 -2.38 -2.68
C ASN A 7 8.45 -2.70 -3.81
N GLU A 8 8.84 -3.96 -4.00
CA GLU A 8 9.69 -4.38 -5.14
C GLU A 8 9.01 -4.13 -6.49
N ASP A 9 7.67 -4.24 -6.55
CA ASP A 9 6.92 -3.91 -7.77
C ASP A 9 7.03 -2.42 -8.10
N PHE A 10 7.02 -1.55 -7.09
CA PHE A 10 7.23 -0.11 -7.25
C PHE A 10 8.69 0.22 -7.60
N TYR A 11 9.67 -0.39 -6.94
CA TYR A 11 11.09 -0.14 -7.21
C TYR A 11 11.47 -0.51 -8.64
N ARG A 12 11.05 -1.70 -9.09
CA ARG A 12 11.26 -2.15 -10.48
C ARG A 12 10.58 -1.20 -11.46
N TYR A 13 9.35 -0.77 -11.18
CA TYR A 13 8.65 0.19 -12.03
C TYR A 13 9.40 1.53 -12.15
N VAL A 14 9.91 2.08 -11.05
CA VAL A 14 10.71 3.31 -11.07
C VAL A 14 12.01 3.13 -11.86
N ASP A 15 12.69 2.00 -11.69
CA ASP A 15 13.92 1.68 -12.42
C ASP A 15 13.68 1.56 -13.93
N ASP A 16 12.61 0.87 -14.33
CA ASP A 16 12.25 0.70 -15.75
C ASP A 16 11.86 2.04 -16.40
N LEU A 17 11.12 2.91 -15.69
CA LEU A 17 10.82 4.26 -16.15
C LEU A 17 12.09 5.11 -16.34
N LYS A 18 13.06 5.00 -15.43
CA LYS A 18 14.34 5.70 -15.54
C LYS A 18 15.13 5.24 -16.77
N LYS A 19 15.15 3.93 -17.07
CA LYS A 19 15.83 3.37 -18.25
C LYS A 19 15.30 3.93 -19.58
N ILE A 20 14.01 4.26 -19.65
CA ILE A 20 13.39 4.88 -20.84
C ILE A 20 13.42 6.41 -20.81
N GLY A 21 14.13 7.02 -19.84
CA GLY A 21 14.38 8.46 -19.79
C GLY A 21 13.33 9.30 -19.05
N VAL A 22 12.39 8.68 -18.32
CA VAL A 22 11.44 9.43 -17.49
C VAL A 22 12.18 10.04 -16.29
N ARG A 23 12.06 11.36 -16.13
CA ARG A 23 12.69 12.13 -15.04
C ARG A 23 11.71 12.73 -14.03
N ALA A 24 10.41 12.65 -14.32
CA ALA A 24 9.39 13.16 -13.41
C ALA A 24 9.38 12.36 -12.10
N PRO A 25 9.12 13.00 -10.94
CA PRO A 25 8.99 12.29 -9.67
C PRO A 25 7.81 11.32 -9.70
N ILE A 26 8.03 10.10 -9.23
CA ILE A 26 7.00 9.06 -9.15
C ILE A 26 6.56 8.93 -7.70
N VAL A 27 5.30 9.28 -7.42
CA VAL A 27 4.71 9.17 -6.08
C VAL A 27 4.00 7.82 -5.95
N PRO A 28 4.35 6.96 -4.97
CA PRO A 28 3.63 5.71 -4.69
C PRO A 28 2.22 5.97 -4.17
N GLY A 29 1.24 5.22 -4.69
CA GLY A 29 -0.12 5.17 -4.17
C GLY A 29 -0.29 3.99 -3.20
N ILE A 30 -0.57 4.26 -1.93
CA ILE A 30 -0.76 3.23 -0.89
C ILE A 30 -2.23 3.16 -0.48
N LEU A 31 -2.77 1.93 -0.50
CA LEU A 31 -4.11 1.63 -0.01
C LEU A 31 -3.99 0.85 1.31
N PRO A 32 -4.34 1.45 2.45
CA PRO A 32 -4.51 0.72 3.70
C PRO A 32 -5.68 -0.25 3.59
N VAL A 33 -5.45 -1.53 3.88
CA VAL A 33 -6.52 -2.53 3.90
C VAL A 33 -7.55 -2.18 4.98
N GLN A 34 -8.83 -2.27 4.63
CA GLN A 34 -9.95 -2.11 5.57
C GLN A 34 -10.78 -3.38 5.73
N SER A 35 -10.84 -4.23 4.71
CA SER A 35 -11.40 -5.58 4.79
C SER A 35 -10.78 -6.49 3.73
N ALA A 36 -10.75 -7.81 4.00
CA ALA A 36 -10.23 -8.81 3.07
C ALA A 36 -11.03 -8.86 1.76
N ALA A 37 -12.36 -8.81 1.85
CA ALA A 37 -13.24 -8.82 0.69
C ALA A 37 -13.03 -7.59 -0.21
N GLN A 38 -12.91 -6.39 0.39
CA GLN A 38 -12.75 -5.15 -0.37
C GLN A 38 -11.40 -5.12 -1.11
N VAL A 39 -10.31 -5.50 -0.44
CA VAL A 39 -8.98 -5.47 -1.08
C VAL A 39 -8.88 -6.46 -2.23
N ARG A 40 -9.45 -7.67 -2.09
CA ARG A 40 -9.53 -8.66 -3.17
C ARG A 40 -10.34 -8.15 -4.36
N ARG A 41 -11.45 -7.45 -4.11
CA ARG A 41 -12.24 -6.82 -5.18
C ARG A 41 -11.46 -5.72 -5.90
N PHE A 42 -10.79 -4.82 -5.18
CA PHE A 42 -10.02 -3.75 -5.82
C PHE A 42 -8.84 -4.28 -6.64
N THR A 43 -8.13 -5.27 -6.13
CA THR A 43 -7.02 -5.92 -6.86
C THR A 43 -7.50 -6.63 -8.11
N ALA A 44 -8.64 -7.33 -8.06
CA ALA A 44 -9.25 -7.93 -9.24
C ALA A 44 -9.65 -6.91 -10.33
N ILE A 45 -10.08 -5.70 -9.93
CA ILE A 45 -10.48 -4.63 -10.87
C ILE A 45 -9.26 -3.96 -11.50
N CYS A 46 -8.23 -3.65 -10.72
CA CYS A 46 -7.07 -2.88 -11.21
C CYS A 46 -5.90 -3.76 -11.70
N GLY A 47 -5.97 -5.08 -11.52
CA GLY A 47 -4.92 -6.03 -11.89
C GLY A 47 -3.72 -6.06 -10.94
N ALA A 48 -3.78 -5.38 -9.80
CA ALA A 48 -2.74 -5.45 -8.78
C ALA A 48 -2.71 -6.83 -8.12
N ARG A 49 -1.53 -7.28 -7.69
CA ARG A 49 -1.33 -8.56 -7.02
C ARG A 49 -1.40 -8.40 -5.50
N ILE A 50 -2.05 -9.35 -4.82
CA ILE A 50 -1.89 -9.55 -3.37
C ILE A 50 -0.74 -10.54 -3.15
N PRO A 51 0.37 -10.15 -2.50
CA PRO A 51 1.48 -11.06 -2.21
C PRO A 51 1.04 -12.20 -1.27
N PRO A 52 1.64 -13.40 -1.36
CA PRO A 52 1.28 -14.53 -0.50
C PRO A 52 1.37 -14.23 1.00
N ARG A 53 2.28 -13.34 1.43
CA ARG A 53 2.36 -12.88 2.83
C ARG A 53 1.08 -12.18 3.25
N LEU A 54 0.63 -11.21 2.45
CA LEU A 54 -0.60 -10.46 2.75
C LEU A 54 -1.82 -11.38 2.65
N GLU A 55 -1.90 -12.26 1.66
CA GLU A 55 -3.03 -13.19 1.54
C GLU A 55 -3.19 -14.09 2.78
N ARG A 56 -2.09 -14.65 3.30
CA ARG A 56 -2.11 -15.44 4.55
C ARG A 56 -2.53 -14.64 5.77
N LEU A 57 -2.24 -13.34 5.80
CA LEU A 57 -2.65 -12.45 6.87
C LEU A 57 -4.15 -12.12 6.76
N LEU A 58 -4.63 -11.83 5.56
CA LEU A 58 -6.05 -11.55 5.29
C LEU A 58 -6.96 -12.74 5.62
N ALA A 59 -6.51 -13.97 5.34
CA ALA A 59 -7.24 -15.18 5.67
C ALA A 59 -7.52 -15.34 7.19
N LYS A 60 -6.75 -14.68 8.06
CA LYS A 60 -6.96 -14.71 9.52
C LYS A 60 -8.01 -13.71 10.01
N VAL A 61 -8.41 -12.76 9.16
CA VAL A 61 -9.30 -11.63 9.49
C VAL A 61 -10.42 -11.49 8.44
N GLU A 62 -10.79 -12.61 7.81
CA GLU A 62 -11.69 -12.62 6.66
C GLU A 62 -13.10 -12.07 6.99
N GLU A 63 -13.56 -12.29 8.22
CA GLU A 63 -14.83 -11.82 8.76
C GLU A 63 -14.66 -10.78 9.88
N ASP A 64 -13.44 -10.27 10.11
CA ASP A 64 -13.10 -9.28 11.14
C ASP A 64 -12.57 -8.00 10.51
N ASP A 65 -13.47 -7.07 10.19
CA ASP A 65 -13.13 -5.78 9.58
C ASP A 65 -12.25 -4.90 10.49
N GLU A 66 -12.41 -4.96 11.82
CA GLU A 66 -11.55 -4.20 12.73
C GLU A 66 -10.14 -4.81 12.77
N GLY A 67 -10.04 -6.14 12.80
CA GLY A 67 -8.77 -6.86 12.65
C GLY A 67 -8.09 -6.57 11.32
N ALA A 68 -8.85 -6.58 10.21
CA ALA A 68 -8.35 -6.24 8.89
C ALA A 68 -7.89 -4.78 8.80
N SER A 69 -8.59 -3.85 9.45
CA SER A 69 -8.16 -2.45 9.52
C SER A 69 -6.87 -2.27 10.32
N ARG A 70 -6.68 -3.00 11.43
CA ARG A 70 -5.42 -2.96 12.21
C ARG A 70 -4.27 -3.53 11.38
N LEU A 71 -4.49 -4.70 10.78
CA LEU A 71 -3.56 -5.33 9.84
C LEU A 71 -3.17 -4.37 8.70
N GLY A 72 -4.15 -3.69 8.12
CA GLY A 72 -3.94 -2.74 7.02
C GLY A 72 -3.11 -1.53 7.42
N ILE A 73 -3.27 -1.03 8.66
CA ILE A 73 -2.43 0.04 9.21
C ILE A 73 -0.99 -0.44 9.35
N ASP A 74 -0.77 -1.60 9.98
CA ASP A 74 0.57 -2.14 10.22
C ASP A 74 1.29 -2.43 8.89
N TYR A 75 0.60 -3.08 7.95
CA TYR A 75 1.16 -3.44 6.64
C TYR A 75 1.48 -2.18 5.81
N ALA A 76 0.58 -1.19 5.78
CA ALA A 76 0.83 0.06 5.06
C ALA A 76 1.92 0.91 5.72
N THR A 77 2.08 0.81 7.05
CA THR A 77 3.20 1.43 7.78
C THR A 77 4.52 0.81 7.33
N GLU A 78 4.64 -0.52 7.34
CA GLU A 78 5.84 -1.24 6.87
C GLU A 78 6.17 -0.89 5.40
N GLN A 79 5.14 -0.82 4.54
CA GLN A 79 5.33 -0.35 3.16
C GLN A 79 5.85 1.09 3.12
N GLY A 80 5.27 1.99 3.91
CA GLY A 80 5.67 3.39 4.00
C GLY A 80 7.11 3.57 4.46
N GLU A 81 7.54 2.85 5.50
CA GLU A 81 8.92 2.87 6.00
C GLU A 81 9.92 2.47 4.90
N GLY A 82 9.62 1.39 4.16
CA GLY A 82 10.44 0.95 3.04
C GLY A 82 10.52 1.98 1.92
N LEU A 83 9.39 2.59 1.54
CA LEU A 83 9.33 3.61 0.50
C LEU A 83 10.07 4.89 0.88
N LEU A 84 9.91 5.36 2.12
CA LEU A 84 10.63 6.52 2.63
C LEU A 84 12.14 6.25 2.67
N SER A 85 12.55 5.06 3.10
CA SER A 85 13.95 4.62 3.07
C SER A 85 14.52 4.55 1.65
N PHE A 86 13.69 4.17 0.66
CA PHE A 86 14.03 4.21 -0.76
C PHE A 86 14.16 5.64 -1.33
N GLY A 87 13.67 6.65 -0.61
CA GLY A 87 13.79 8.06 -1.00
C GLY A 87 12.67 8.54 -1.94
N VAL A 88 11.45 8.01 -1.79
CA VAL A 88 10.30 8.54 -2.53
C VAL A 88 10.03 10.01 -2.14
N PRO A 89 9.55 10.85 -3.08
CA PRO A 89 9.29 12.27 -2.80
C PRO A 89 8.06 12.51 -1.89
N GLY A 90 7.28 11.47 -1.62
CA GLY A 90 6.09 11.50 -0.77
C GLY A 90 5.27 10.23 -0.93
N ILE A 91 4.17 10.10 -0.19
CA ILE A 91 3.23 8.96 -0.26
C ILE A 91 1.82 9.50 -0.51
N HIS A 92 1.12 8.93 -1.48
CA HIS A 92 -0.29 9.22 -1.73
C HIS A 92 -1.18 8.14 -1.12
N PHE A 93 -2.01 8.49 -0.13
CA PHE A 93 -2.91 7.54 0.52
C PHE A 93 -4.30 7.52 -0.12
N TYR A 94 -4.76 6.33 -0.52
CA TYR A 94 -6.16 6.09 -0.84
C TYR A 94 -6.97 5.98 0.45
N SER A 95 -7.56 7.09 0.90
CA SER A 95 -8.29 7.15 2.18
C SER A 95 -9.65 6.44 2.16
N LEU A 96 -10.25 6.25 0.97
CA LEU A 96 -11.63 5.78 0.80
C LEU A 96 -12.63 6.58 1.65
N ASN A 97 -12.43 7.90 1.75
CA ASN A 97 -13.19 8.82 2.60
C ASN A 97 -13.14 8.50 4.11
N LYS A 98 -12.14 7.73 4.57
CA LYS A 98 -11.91 7.42 5.99
C LYS A 98 -10.51 7.90 6.42
N SER A 99 -10.47 8.66 7.51
CA SER A 99 -9.22 9.26 7.99
C SER A 99 -8.48 8.42 9.05
N ARG A 100 -9.17 7.52 9.77
CA ARG A 100 -8.60 6.74 10.89
C ARG A 100 -7.31 6.03 10.51
N SER A 101 -7.34 5.21 9.46
CA SER A 101 -6.18 4.42 9.03
C SER A 101 -5.04 5.31 8.54
N VAL A 102 -5.36 6.35 7.77
CA VAL A 102 -4.35 7.30 7.23
C VAL A 102 -3.66 8.05 8.36
N LYS A 103 -4.41 8.53 9.36
CA LYS A 103 -3.85 9.23 10.53
C LYS A 103 -2.91 8.32 11.32
N ALA A 104 -3.33 7.08 11.60
CA ALA A 104 -2.50 6.12 12.33
C ALA A 104 -1.19 5.82 11.59
N ILE A 105 -1.24 5.63 10.27
CA ILE A 105 -0.03 5.42 9.45
C ILE A 105 0.86 6.66 9.48
N PHE A 106 0.28 7.85 9.33
CA PHE A 106 1.02 9.11 9.36
C PHE A 106 1.77 9.31 10.69
N GLU A 107 1.09 9.04 11.81
CA GLU A 107 1.67 9.07 13.16
C GLU A 107 2.77 8.00 13.33
N ASN A 108 2.55 6.77 12.87
CA ASN A 108 3.55 5.69 12.93
C ASN A 108 4.82 6.05 12.15
N LEU A 109 4.67 6.66 10.96
CA LEU A 109 5.76 7.10 10.09
C LEU A 109 6.45 8.38 10.59
N ARG A 110 5.92 9.02 11.64
CA ARG A 110 6.43 10.29 12.21
C ARG A 110 6.49 11.41 11.19
N LEU A 111 5.47 11.50 10.34
CA LEU A 111 5.30 12.56 9.36
C LEU A 111 4.53 13.76 9.93
#